data_AF-I0TBA9-F1
#
_entry.id   AF-I0TBA9-F1
#
_cell.length_a   1.000
_cell.length_b   1.000
_cell.length_c   1.000
_cell.angle_alpha   90.00
_cell.angle_beta   90.00
_cell.angle_gamma   90.00
#
_symmetry.space_group_name_H-M   'P 1'
#
loop_
_entity.id
_entity.type
_entity.pdbx_description
1 polymer ?
#
loop_
_entity_poly.entity_id
_entity_poly.type
_entity_poly.pdbx_seq_one_letter_code
_entity_poly.pdbx_strand_id
1 'polypeptide(L)'
;MDVKDVFELRRQGRTEDAYAAILPLYAAHKGHYTTIAMFWVGVDMMRLRYQQRRLEEAYKIFKSLMRLYPTMKDTDLKGQSAMMRAAIQVFEHNNSFSILDFITHWNITRLTDDDWKGTQHEGFVTPSTGMRIVGKVFKEVAANPTVDMALRAAPILAEALKHSPYNRDNQRYKAIIYQIMGKKDKAINVYRHLISRSKKSNEFQELANLIEDERYKIALLCKAITLQRDEKFRQRLRFTLAELLFRQDKARARYELDKCLEARRQAGYTITWAMQNLAASLSEVNPVSDAAEKAFYREQEIVVKELIL
;
A
#
# COMPACT_ATOMS: atom_id res chain seq x y z
N MET A 1 -44.31 4.02 -7.86
CA MET A 1 -42.92 4.51 -7.87
C MET A 1 -42.22 3.87 -9.05
N ASP A 2 -41.58 4.67 -9.90
CA ASP A 2 -40.87 4.20 -11.09
C ASP A 2 -39.34 4.39 -10.96
N VAL A 3 -38.59 4.12 -12.03
CA VAL A 3 -37.12 4.29 -12.04
C VAL A 3 -36.71 5.75 -11.92
N LYS A 4 -37.53 6.70 -12.40
CA LYS A 4 -37.24 8.13 -12.33
C LYS A 4 -37.31 8.61 -10.89
N ASP A 5 -38.32 8.17 -10.14
CA ASP A 5 -38.46 8.44 -8.70
C ASP A 5 -37.25 7.93 -7.91
N VAL A 6 -36.75 6.73 -8.24
CA VAL A 6 -35.54 6.14 -7.63
C VAL A 6 -34.31 7.04 -7.85
N PHE A 7 -34.12 7.55 -9.06
CA PHE A 7 -33.00 8.46 -9.34
C PHE A 7 -33.13 9.82 -8.66
N GLU A 8 -34.36 10.29 -8.44
CA GLU A 8 -34.61 11.50 -7.67
C GLU A 8 -34.23 11.32 -6.19
N LEU A 9 -34.67 10.22 -5.57
CA LEU A 9 -34.26 9.86 -4.21
C LEU A 9 -32.74 9.77 -4.08
N ARG A 10 -32.09 9.12 -5.05
CA ARG A 10 -30.63 9.03 -5.12
C ARG A 10 -29.97 10.42 -5.22
N ARG A 11 -30.49 11.31 -6.06
CA ARG A 11 -29.97 12.69 -6.23
C ARG A 11 -30.12 13.52 -4.95
N GLN A 12 -31.18 13.29 -4.17
CA GLN A 12 -31.41 13.92 -2.87
C GLN A 12 -30.53 13.33 -1.74
N GLY A 13 -29.70 12.31 -2.03
CA GLY A 13 -28.87 11.64 -1.02
C GLY A 13 -29.62 10.63 -0.15
N ARG A 14 -30.91 10.38 -0.43
CA ARG A 14 -31.76 9.41 0.29
C ARG A 14 -31.46 7.98 -0.15
N THR A 15 -30.24 7.55 0.14
CA THR A 15 -29.64 6.30 -0.38
C THR A 15 -30.41 5.06 0.05
N GLU A 16 -30.81 4.98 1.32
CA GLU A 16 -31.56 3.82 1.84
C GLU A 16 -32.95 3.72 1.23
N ASP A 17 -33.65 4.86 1.08
CA ASP A 17 -34.98 4.92 0.45
C ASP A 17 -34.90 4.53 -1.02
N ALA A 18 -33.91 5.06 -1.76
CA ALA A 18 -33.67 4.69 -3.14
C ALA A 18 -33.38 3.18 -3.28
N TYR A 19 -32.60 2.61 -2.35
CA TYR A 19 -32.26 1.19 -2.36
C TYR A 19 -33.47 0.31 -2.04
N ALA A 20 -34.29 0.70 -1.06
CA ALA A 20 -35.54 0.02 -0.74
C ALA A 20 -36.53 0.06 -1.92
N ALA A 21 -36.59 1.20 -2.62
CA ALA A 21 -37.48 1.39 -3.77
C ALA A 21 -37.08 0.57 -5.00
N ILE A 22 -35.79 0.45 -5.31
CA ILE A 22 -35.33 -0.25 -6.53
C ILE A 22 -35.41 -1.77 -6.42
N LEU A 23 -35.33 -2.34 -5.21
CA LEU A 23 -35.41 -3.78 -4.96
C LEU A 23 -36.67 -4.45 -5.57
N PRO A 24 -37.91 -4.03 -5.24
CA PRO A 24 -39.12 -4.63 -5.81
C PRO A 24 -39.26 -4.35 -7.31
N LEU A 25 -38.85 -3.16 -7.80
CA LEU A 25 -38.91 -2.82 -9.22
C LEU A 25 -38.00 -3.71 -10.07
N TYR A 26 -36.78 -3.96 -9.59
CA TYR A 26 -35.84 -4.86 -10.27
C TYR A 26 -36.29 -6.33 -10.20
N ALA A 27 -36.90 -6.74 -9.09
CA ALA A 27 -37.46 -8.08 -8.94
C ALA A 27 -38.61 -8.34 -9.95
N ALA A 28 -39.47 -7.34 -10.15
CA ALA A 28 -40.58 -7.41 -11.09
C ALA A 28 -40.12 -7.31 -12.56
N HIS A 29 -39.15 -6.45 -12.87
CA HIS A 29 -38.70 -6.21 -14.23
C HIS A 29 -37.19 -5.97 -14.33
N LYS A 30 -36.49 -6.89 -15.00
CA LYS A 30 -35.02 -6.86 -15.22
C LYS A 30 -34.64 -6.21 -16.55
N GLY A 31 -35.23 -5.06 -16.84
CA GLY A 31 -34.94 -4.28 -18.04
C GLY A 31 -33.68 -3.42 -17.93
N HIS A 32 -33.31 -2.77 -19.04
CA HIS A 32 -32.11 -1.93 -19.14
C HIS A 32 -32.03 -0.85 -18.03
N TYR A 33 -33.08 -0.05 -17.87
CA TYR A 33 -33.10 1.08 -16.92
C TYR A 33 -33.17 0.63 -15.45
N THR A 34 -33.90 -0.45 -15.16
CA THR A 34 -33.98 -1.00 -13.80
C THR A 34 -32.65 -1.64 -13.38
N THR A 35 -31.92 -2.31 -14.28
CA THR A 35 -30.57 -2.81 -14.04
C THR A 35 -29.59 -1.68 -13.75
N ILE A 36 -29.60 -0.60 -14.55
CA ILE A 36 -28.73 0.57 -14.32
C ILE A 36 -29.03 1.24 -12.97
N ALA A 37 -30.31 1.45 -12.65
CA ALA A 37 -30.71 2.04 -11.38
C ALA A 37 -30.30 1.15 -10.20
N MET A 38 -30.54 -0.16 -10.28
CA MET A 38 -30.14 -1.12 -9.25
C MET A 38 -28.62 -1.10 -9.01
N PHE A 39 -27.83 -1.03 -10.09
CA PHE A 39 -26.38 -0.99 -9.99
C PHE A 39 -25.92 0.29 -9.26
N TRP A 40 -26.34 1.47 -9.72
CA TRP A 40 -25.85 2.74 -9.16
C TRP A 40 -26.32 2.96 -7.72
N VAL A 41 -27.57 2.64 -7.41
CA VAL A 41 -28.08 2.73 -6.05
C VAL A 41 -27.42 1.69 -5.15
N GLY A 42 -27.15 0.48 -5.65
CA GLY A 42 -26.40 -0.53 -4.91
C GLY A 42 -24.96 -0.11 -4.62
N VAL A 43 -24.28 0.57 -5.55
CA VAL A 43 -22.94 1.14 -5.32
C VAL A 43 -22.97 2.19 -4.20
N ASP A 44 -23.96 3.08 -4.21
CA ASP A 44 -24.09 4.10 -3.16
C ASP A 44 -24.41 3.47 -1.81
N MET A 45 -25.30 2.49 -1.79
CA MET A 45 -25.66 1.74 -0.59
C MET A 45 -24.47 0.97 0.00
N MET A 46 -23.65 0.34 -0.84
CA MET A 46 -22.40 -0.31 -0.41
C MET A 46 -21.48 0.67 0.30
N ARG A 47 -21.27 1.87 -0.28
CA ARG A 47 -20.42 2.90 0.32
C ARG A 47 -20.99 3.40 1.65
N LEU A 48 -22.30 3.63 1.73
CA LEU A 48 -22.97 4.02 2.96
C LEU A 48 -22.76 2.98 4.05
N ARG A 49 -22.88 1.68 3.73
CA ARG A 49 -22.65 0.59 4.68
C ARG A 49 -21.21 0.55 5.19
N TYR A 50 -20.21 0.84 4.35
CA TYR A 50 -18.82 1.01 4.84
C TYR A 50 -18.67 2.18 5.80
N GLN A 51 -19.27 3.33 5.49
CA GLN A 51 -19.23 4.52 6.37
C GLN A 51 -19.86 4.23 7.73
N GLN A 52 -20.96 3.47 7.74
CA GLN A 52 -21.66 3.02 8.95
C GLN A 52 -20.98 1.84 9.65
N ARG A 53 -19.79 1.39 9.20
CA ARG A 53 -19.08 0.21 9.72
C ARG A 53 -19.86 -1.11 9.64
N ARG A 54 -20.88 -1.20 8.79
CA ARG A 54 -21.66 -2.42 8.50
C ARG A 54 -20.97 -3.23 7.41
N LEU A 55 -19.78 -3.74 7.72
CA LEU A 55 -18.84 -4.32 6.74
C LEU A 55 -19.39 -5.58 6.04
N GLU A 56 -20.09 -6.45 6.77
CA GLU A 56 -20.68 -7.66 6.21
C GLU A 56 -21.79 -7.35 5.20
N GLU A 57 -22.66 -6.39 5.52
CA GLU A 57 -23.70 -5.92 4.60
C GLU A 57 -23.08 -5.30 3.35
N ALA A 58 -22.08 -4.42 3.51
CA ALA A 58 -21.37 -3.82 2.40
C ALA A 58 -20.77 -4.87 1.46
N TYR A 59 -20.13 -5.91 2.03
CA TYR A 59 -19.57 -7.01 1.26
C TYR A 59 -20.64 -7.89 0.58
N LYS A 60 -21.79 -8.11 1.22
CA LYS A 60 -22.93 -8.79 0.59
C LYS A 60 -23.44 -8.00 -0.63
N ILE A 61 -23.58 -6.67 -0.50
CA ILE A 61 -23.98 -5.80 -1.62
C ILE A 61 -22.94 -5.86 -2.74
N PHE A 62 -21.64 -5.79 -2.43
CA PHE A 62 -20.57 -5.93 -3.42
C PHE A 62 -20.69 -7.22 -4.24
N LYS A 63 -20.91 -8.37 -3.58
CA LYS A 63 -21.12 -9.65 -4.27
C LYS A 63 -22.36 -9.64 -5.17
N SER A 64 -23.44 -8.99 -4.74
CA SER A 64 -24.63 -8.81 -5.58
C SER A 64 -24.34 -7.93 -6.79
N LEU A 65 -23.58 -6.84 -6.63
CA LEU A 65 -23.15 -5.98 -7.73
C LEU A 65 -22.27 -6.74 -8.73
N MET A 66 -21.36 -7.60 -8.27
CA MET A 66 -20.54 -8.45 -9.15
C MET A 66 -21.40 -9.37 -10.03
N ARG A 67 -22.52 -9.88 -9.51
CA ARG A 67 -23.46 -10.72 -10.28
C ARG A 67 -24.34 -9.91 -11.22
N LEU A 68 -24.66 -8.68 -10.83
CA LEU A 68 -25.49 -7.76 -11.61
C LEU A 68 -24.73 -7.16 -12.80
N TYR A 69 -23.47 -6.78 -12.60
CA TYR A 69 -22.69 -6.01 -13.56
C TYR A 69 -22.64 -6.63 -14.98
N PRO A 70 -22.45 -7.95 -15.17
CA PRO A 70 -22.48 -8.57 -16.50
C PRO A 70 -23.79 -8.37 -17.27
N THR A 71 -24.91 -8.09 -16.59
CA THR A 71 -26.22 -7.83 -17.21
C THR A 71 -26.46 -6.35 -17.52
N MET A 72 -25.58 -5.47 -17.04
CA MET A 72 -25.68 -4.03 -17.25
C MET A 72 -24.93 -3.63 -18.52
N LYS A 73 -25.58 -2.83 -19.37
CA LYS A 73 -24.94 -2.23 -20.55
C LYS A 73 -24.08 -1.04 -20.09
N ASP A 74 -22.76 -1.23 -20.08
CA ASP A 74 -21.75 -0.27 -19.59
C ASP A 74 -20.83 0.20 -20.72
N THR A 75 -21.39 0.96 -21.68
CA THR A 75 -20.64 1.36 -22.89
C THR A 75 -19.55 2.39 -22.63
N ASP A 76 -19.66 3.17 -21.55
CA ASP A 76 -18.69 4.21 -21.17
C ASP A 76 -17.73 3.78 -20.06
N LEU A 77 -17.78 2.49 -19.67
CA LEU A 77 -16.95 1.87 -18.63
C LEU A 77 -17.07 2.51 -17.24
N LYS A 78 -18.09 3.35 -16.99
CA LYS A 78 -18.26 3.95 -15.66
C LYS A 78 -18.62 2.91 -14.61
N GLY A 79 -19.39 1.90 -14.97
CA GLY A 79 -19.71 0.77 -14.10
C GLY A 79 -18.48 -0.06 -13.76
N GLN A 80 -17.64 -0.33 -14.76
CA GLN A 80 -16.35 -1.00 -14.61
C GLN A 80 -15.48 -0.28 -13.57
N SER A 81 -15.29 1.04 -13.74
CA SER A 81 -14.49 1.86 -12.82
C SER A 81 -15.12 1.97 -11.44
N ALA A 82 -16.46 1.98 -11.33
CA ALA A 82 -17.14 1.90 -10.05
C ALA A 82 -16.86 0.58 -9.32
N MET A 83 -16.87 -0.55 -10.01
CA MET A 83 -16.56 -1.86 -9.44
C MET A 83 -15.10 -1.96 -8.99
N MET A 84 -14.14 -1.42 -9.74
CA MET A 84 -12.75 -1.43 -9.30
C MET A 84 -12.51 -0.52 -8.08
N ARG A 85 -13.19 0.63 -7.99
CA ARG A 85 -13.16 1.49 -6.78
C ARG A 85 -13.78 0.77 -5.58
N ALA A 86 -14.87 0.05 -5.79
CA ALA A 86 -15.52 -0.77 -4.77
C ALA A 86 -14.58 -1.88 -4.27
N ALA A 87 -13.83 -2.54 -5.16
CA ALA A 87 -12.85 -3.56 -4.80
C ALA A 87 -11.73 -3.03 -3.88
N ILE A 88 -11.30 -1.77 -4.03
CA ILE A 88 -10.35 -1.14 -3.09
C ILE A 88 -10.93 -1.13 -1.67
N GLN A 89 -12.20 -0.73 -1.50
CA GLN A 89 -12.85 -0.67 -0.18
C GLN A 89 -13.02 -2.05 0.42
N VAL A 90 -13.36 -3.05 -0.41
CA VAL A 90 -13.47 -4.45 0.04
C VAL A 90 -12.12 -4.96 0.53
N PHE A 91 -11.05 -4.75 -0.23
CA PHE A 91 -9.70 -5.16 0.16
C PHE A 91 -9.22 -4.53 1.48
N GLU A 92 -9.63 -3.29 1.78
CA GLU A 92 -9.29 -2.62 3.04
C GLU A 92 -10.01 -3.19 4.27
N HIS A 93 -11.11 -3.92 4.07
CA HIS A 93 -12.02 -4.33 5.13
C HIS A 93 -12.32 -5.84 5.18
N ASN A 94 -11.85 -6.61 4.21
CA ASN A 94 -12.02 -8.06 4.17
C ASN A 94 -10.68 -8.74 3.88
N ASN A 95 -10.10 -9.37 4.90
CA ASN A 95 -8.79 -10.03 4.81
C ASN A 95 -8.77 -11.26 3.89
N SER A 96 -9.93 -11.83 3.53
CA SER A 96 -10.02 -12.97 2.61
C SER A 96 -10.14 -12.55 1.14
N PHE A 97 -10.31 -11.25 0.87
CA PHE A 97 -10.44 -10.74 -0.49
C PHE A 97 -9.07 -10.49 -1.13
N SER A 98 -8.77 -11.18 -2.24
CA SER A 98 -7.61 -10.89 -3.07
C SER A 98 -7.95 -9.84 -4.13
N ILE A 99 -7.30 -8.68 -4.04
CA ILE A 99 -7.43 -7.65 -5.08
C ILE A 99 -6.63 -8.02 -6.33
N LEU A 100 -5.54 -8.77 -6.18
CA LEU A 100 -4.80 -9.31 -7.31
C LEU A 100 -5.69 -10.25 -8.14
N ASP A 101 -6.38 -11.21 -7.51
CA ASP A 101 -7.34 -12.08 -8.16
C ASP A 101 -8.44 -11.28 -8.84
N PHE A 102 -9.05 -10.35 -8.12
CA PHE A 102 -10.10 -9.52 -8.68
C PHE A 102 -9.64 -8.78 -9.95
N ILE A 103 -8.51 -8.06 -9.89
CA ILE A 103 -8.03 -7.25 -11.03
C ILE A 103 -7.51 -8.11 -12.19
N THR A 104 -6.98 -9.30 -11.91
CA THR A 104 -6.61 -10.26 -12.97
C THR A 104 -7.83 -10.62 -13.84
N HIS A 105 -8.99 -10.85 -13.21
CA HIS A 105 -10.23 -11.17 -13.91
C HIS A 105 -10.95 -9.93 -14.47
N TRP A 106 -10.96 -8.84 -13.71
CA TRP A 106 -11.64 -7.60 -14.10
C TRP A 106 -10.91 -6.84 -15.21
N ASN A 107 -9.62 -7.13 -15.39
CA ASN A 107 -8.69 -6.55 -16.36
C ASN A 107 -8.51 -5.02 -16.22
N ILE A 108 -7.34 -4.62 -15.73
CA ILE A 108 -6.99 -3.21 -15.49
C ILE A 108 -7.00 -2.35 -16.76
N THR A 109 -6.85 -2.93 -17.95
CA THR A 109 -6.88 -2.18 -19.23
C THR A 109 -8.28 -1.66 -19.57
N ARG A 110 -9.30 -2.03 -18.79
CA ARG A 110 -10.69 -1.52 -18.93
C ARG A 110 -10.97 -0.28 -18.08
N LEU A 111 -9.94 0.33 -17.51
CA LEU A 111 -10.02 1.68 -16.95
C LEU A 111 -9.94 2.71 -18.07
N THR A 112 -10.69 3.80 -17.94
CA THR A 112 -10.63 4.93 -18.90
C THR A 112 -9.41 5.79 -18.63
N ASP A 113 -9.02 6.64 -19.60
CA ASP A 113 -7.91 7.59 -19.40
C ASP A 113 -8.16 8.51 -18.19
N ASP A 114 -9.41 8.86 -17.90
CA ASP A 114 -9.77 9.67 -16.73
C ASP A 114 -9.52 8.94 -15.42
N ASP A 115 -9.63 7.60 -15.39
CA ASP A 115 -9.30 6.81 -14.20
C ASP A 115 -7.80 6.76 -13.90
N TRP A 116 -6.96 7.15 -14.87
CA TRP A 116 -5.51 7.28 -14.72
C TRP A 116 -5.07 8.71 -14.38
N LYS A 117 -5.95 9.70 -14.48
CA LYS A 117 -5.68 11.09 -14.08
C LYS A 117 -5.86 11.25 -12.57
N GLY A 118 -4.77 11.64 -11.90
CA GLY A 118 -4.84 12.09 -10.51
C GLY A 118 -5.43 13.50 -10.41
N THR A 119 -5.79 13.93 -9.22
CA THR A 119 -6.19 15.33 -8.97
C THR A 119 -5.18 16.01 -8.07
N GLN A 120 -4.96 17.30 -8.32
CA GLN A 120 -4.14 18.15 -7.46
C GLN A 120 -5.06 19.20 -6.83
N HIS A 121 -5.10 19.26 -5.51
CA HIS A 121 -5.84 20.26 -4.76
C HIS A 121 -4.94 20.83 -3.68
N GLU A 122 -4.73 22.15 -3.66
CA GLU A 122 -3.93 22.85 -2.64
C GLU A 122 -2.53 22.22 -2.40
N GLY A 123 -1.87 21.78 -3.48
CA GLY A 123 -0.56 21.12 -3.40
C GLY A 123 -0.59 19.64 -2.99
N PHE A 124 -1.75 19.10 -2.59
CA PHE A 124 -1.94 17.68 -2.34
C PHE A 124 -2.29 16.96 -3.65
N VAL A 125 -1.49 15.93 -3.98
CA VAL A 125 -1.74 15.06 -5.13
C VAL A 125 -2.52 13.84 -4.65
N THR A 126 -3.76 13.72 -5.11
CA THR A 126 -4.57 12.51 -4.94
C THR A 126 -4.24 11.54 -6.07
N PRO A 127 -3.73 10.32 -5.77
CA PRO A 127 -3.46 9.33 -6.79
C PRO A 127 -4.73 8.95 -7.55
N SER A 128 -4.59 8.70 -8.85
CA SER A 128 -5.68 8.26 -9.72
C SER A 128 -6.27 6.91 -9.28
N THR A 129 -7.47 6.58 -9.75
CA THR A 129 -8.11 5.28 -9.47
C THR A 129 -7.18 4.14 -9.87
N GLY A 130 -6.61 4.19 -11.09
CA GLY A 130 -5.66 3.19 -11.58
C GLY A 130 -4.45 3.03 -10.67
N MET A 131 -3.82 4.15 -10.27
CA MET A 131 -2.66 4.10 -9.36
C MET A 131 -3.01 3.57 -7.97
N ARG A 132 -4.20 3.88 -7.44
CA ARG A 132 -4.67 3.33 -6.16
C ARG A 132 -4.85 1.82 -6.25
N ILE A 133 -5.43 1.31 -7.33
CA ILE A 133 -5.60 -0.14 -7.56
C ILE A 133 -4.25 -0.83 -7.60
N VAL A 134 -3.32 -0.32 -8.41
CA VAL A 134 -1.96 -0.87 -8.55
C VAL A 134 -1.28 -0.90 -7.18
N GLY A 135 -1.38 0.18 -6.39
CA GLY A 135 -0.80 0.21 -5.06
C GLY A 135 -1.41 -0.80 -4.08
N LYS A 136 -2.71 -1.11 -4.19
CA LYS A 136 -3.32 -2.18 -3.39
C LYS A 136 -2.89 -3.57 -3.84
N VAL A 137 -2.79 -3.81 -5.15
CA VAL A 137 -2.23 -5.06 -5.70
C VAL A 137 -0.83 -5.29 -5.16
N PHE A 138 0.05 -4.29 -5.22
CA PHE A 138 1.42 -4.44 -4.72
C PHE A 138 1.52 -4.48 -3.20
N LYS A 139 0.54 -3.92 -2.47
CA LYS A 139 0.43 -4.16 -1.02
C LYS A 139 0.16 -5.63 -0.72
N GLU A 140 -0.72 -6.28 -1.48
CA GLU A 140 -0.99 -7.72 -1.34
C GLU A 140 0.22 -8.57 -1.74
N VAL A 141 0.81 -8.31 -2.91
CA VAL A 141 1.99 -9.02 -3.43
C VAL A 141 3.19 -8.93 -2.48
N ALA A 142 3.44 -7.76 -1.89
CA ALA A 142 4.56 -7.58 -0.97
C ALA A 142 4.33 -8.24 0.40
N ALA A 143 3.07 -8.49 0.80
CA ALA A 143 2.76 -9.10 2.09
C ALA A 143 3.12 -10.59 2.12
N ASN A 144 2.77 -11.33 1.06
CA ASN A 144 3.02 -12.77 0.93
C ASN A 144 3.57 -13.09 -0.46
N PRO A 145 4.84 -12.73 -0.75
CA PRO A 145 5.37 -12.79 -2.11
C PRO A 145 5.51 -14.22 -2.62
N THR A 146 4.99 -14.48 -3.82
CA THR A 146 5.21 -15.70 -4.59
C THR A 146 5.52 -15.37 -6.06
N VAL A 147 6.22 -16.28 -6.74
CA VAL A 147 6.52 -16.12 -8.18
C VAL A 147 5.23 -15.99 -9.00
N ASP A 148 4.21 -16.79 -8.70
CA ASP A 148 2.90 -16.70 -9.36
C ASP A 148 2.29 -15.29 -9.21
N MET A 149 2.26 -14.74 -7.99
CA MET A 149 1.73 -13.40 -7.76
C MET A 149 2.50 -12.33 -8.52
N ALA A 150 3.83 -12.43 -8.60
CA ALA A 150 4.65 -11.51 -9.37
C ALA A 150 4.36 -11.59 -10.88
N LEU A 151 4.19 -12.81 -11.43
CA LEU A 151 3.84 -13.02 -12.83
C LEU A 151 2.48 -12.40 -13.17
N ARG A 152 1.50 -12.53 -12.27
CA ARG A 152 0.15 -11.97 -12.42
C ARG A 152 0.10 -10.46 -12.20
N ALA A 153 0.95 -9.92 -11.32
CA ALA A 153 1.06 -8.48 -11.08
C ALA A 153 1.86 -7.74 -12.18
N ALA A 154 2.75 -8.42 -12.90
CA ALA A 154 3.55 -7.84 -13.97
C ALA A 154 2.74 -7.14 -15.09
N PRO A 155 1.69 -7.74 -15.68
CA PRO A 155 0.87 -7.05 -16.68
C PRO A 155 0.10 -5.86 -16.11
N ILE A 156 -0.30 -5.93 -14.83
CA ILE A 156 -0.97 -4.83 -14.13
C ILE A 156 -0.02 -3.63 -14.00
N LEU A 157 1.23 -3.87 -13.61
CA LEU A 157 2.26 -2.84 -13.54
C LEU A 157 2.63 -2.31 -14.94
N ALA A 158 2.70 -3.19 -15.94
CA ALA A 158 3.00 -2.79 -17.31
C ALA A 158 1.98 -1.78 -17.84
N GLU A 159 0.70 -1.97 -17.53
CA GLU A 159 -0.34 -0.98 -17.85
C GLU A 159 -0.12 0.34 -17.12
N ALA A 160 0.12 0.30 -15.80
CA ALA A 160 0.39 1.52 -15.02
C ALA A 160 1.60 2.32 -15.52
N LEU A 161 2.63 1.64 -16.02
CA LEU A 161 3.83 2.25 -16.58
C LEU A 161 3.59 2.97 -17.92
N LYS A 162 2.55 2.61 -18.69
CA LYS A 162 2.18 3.37 -19.90
C LYS A 162 1.69 4.76 -19.55
N HIS A 163 0.90 4.87 -18.49
CA HIS A 163 0.31 6.13 -18.03
C HIS A 163 1.25 6.97 -17.18
N SER A 164 2.19 6.33 -16.47
CA SER A 164 3.09 7.01 -15.54
C SER A 164 4.43 6.26 -15.42
N PRO A 165 5.27 6.31 -16.46
CA PRO A 165 6.50 5.51 -16.54
C PRO A 165 7.52 5.88 -15.46
N TYR A 166 7.62 7.15 -15.09
CA TYR A 166 8.59 7.64 -14.09
C TYR A 166 7.99 7.81 -12.70
N ASN A 167 6.75 7.34 -12.47
CA ASN A 167 6.16 7.38 -11.14
C ASN A 167 7.01 6.55 -10.16
N ARG A 168 7.37 7.16 -9.04
CA ARG A 168 8.24 6.58 -8.02
C ARG A 168 7.72 5.25 -7.50
N ASP A 169 6.42 5.14 -7.22
CA ASP A 169 5.84 3.92 -6.68
C ASP A 169 5.80 2.82 -7.74
N ASN A 170 5.53 3.14 -9.02
CA ASN A 170 5.67 2.18 -10.12
C ASN A 170 7.09 1.61 -10.25
N GLN A 171 8.11 2.44 -10.08
CA GLN A 171 9.50 1.98 -10.06
C GLN A 171 9.78 1.07 -8.86
N ARG A 172 9.27 1.40 -7.66
CA ARG A 172 9.35 0.52 -6.49
C ARG A 172 8.65 -0.82 -6.74
N TYR A 173 7.47 -0.82 -7.34
CA TYR A 173 6.73 -2.04 -7.71
C TYR A 173 7.51 -2.91 -8.72
N LYS A 174 8.22 -2.28 -9.66
CA LYS A 174 9.14 -2.98 -10.56
C LYS A 174 10.28 -3.67 -9.79
N ALA A 175 10.85 -3.01 -8.79
CA ALA A 175 11.87 -3.61 -7.93
C ALA A 175 11.32 -4.78 -7.10
N ILE A 176 10.09 -4.68 -6.59
CA ILE A 176 9.40 -5.78 -5.89
C ILE A 176 9.29 -7.00 -6.81
N ILE A 177 8.83 -6.85 -8.06
CA ILE A 177 8.79 -7.96 -9.02
C ILE A 177 10.19 -8.57 -9.20
N TYR A 178 11.22 -7.74 -9.42
CA TYR A 178 12.58 -8.26 -9.59
C TYR A 178 13.06 -9.05 -8.37
N GLN A 179 12.78 -8.57 -7.16
CA GLN A 179 13.12 -9.26 -5.93
C GLN A 179 12.45 -10.64 -5.86
N ILE A 180 11.13 -10.71 -6.10
CA ILE A 180 10.37 -11.97 -6.05
C ILE A 180 10.86 -12.96 -7.11
N MET A 181 11.24 -12.46 -8.29
CA MET A 181 11.76 -13.26 -9.40
C MET A 181 13.26 -13.62 -9.24
N GLY A 182 13.88 -13.35 -8.08
CA GLY A 182 15.30 -13.65 -7.83
C GLY A 182 16.29 -12.75 -8.58
N LYS A 183 15.83 -11.68 -9.24
CA LYS A 183 16.66 -10.75 -10.03
C LYS A 183 17.16 -9.60 -9.15
N LYS A 184 17.88 -9.95 -8.08
CA LYS A 184 18.32 -9.06 -7.00
C LYS A 184 19.09 -7.84 -7.50
N ASP A 185 20.05 -8.02 -8.42
CA ASP A 185 20.84 -6.92 -8.99
C ASP A 185 19.98 -5.87 -9.71
N LYS A 186 18.92 -6.33 -10.41
CA LYS A 186 17.99 -5.41 -11.08
C LYS A 186 17.17 -4.61 -10.08
N ALA A 187 16.75 -5.22 -8.97
CA ALA A 187 16.05 -4.52 -7.90
C ALA A 187 16.97 -3.47 -7.24
N ILE A 188 18.23 -3.85 -6.94
CA ILE A 188 19.25 -2.94 -6.40
C ILE A 188 19.46 -1.72 -7.31
N ASN A 189 19.62 -1.95 -8.62
CA ASN A 189 19.82 -0.86 -9.57
C ASN A 189 18.62 0.10 -9.64
N VAL A 190 17.39 -0.40 -9.52
CA VAL A 190 16.20 0.45 -9.43
C VAL A 190 16.26 1.33 -8.18
N TYR A 191 16.58 0.77 -7.01
CA TYR A 191 16.66 1.56 -5.78
C TYR A 191 17.81 2.56 -5.76
N ARG A 192 18.98 2.22 -6.31
CA ARG A 192 20.08 3.18 -6.51
C ARG A 192 19.63 4.41 -7.31
N HIS A 193 18.90 4.17 -8.41
CA HIS A 193 18.36 5.23 -9.25
C HIS A 193 17.26 6.05 -8.57
N LEU A 194 16.43 5.42 -7.73
CA LEU A 194 15.43 6.14 -6.94
C LEU A 194 16.09 7.04 -5.90
N ILE A 195 17.04 6.49 -5.15
CA ILE A 195 17.75 7.20 -4.07
C ILE A 195 18.58 8.38 -4.61
N SER A 196 19.14 8.27 -5.81
CA SER A 196 19.86 9.39 -6.44
C SER A 196 18.96 10.60 -6.73
N ARG A 197 17.65 10.37 -6.84
CA ARG A 197 16.62 11.39 -7.13
C ARG A 197 15.79 11.80 -5.92
N SER A 198 15.65 10.93 -4.92
CA SER A 198 14.86 11.18 -3.72
C SER A 198 15.53 10.73 -2.43
N LYS A 199 15.35 11.51 -1.37
CA LYS A 199 15.86 11.20 -0.04
C LYS A 199 14.74 10.66 0.86
N LYS A 200 14.12 9.54 0.48
CA LYS A 200 13.03 8.94 1.26
C LYS A 200 13.53 7.75 2.08
N SER A 201 13.27 7.78 3.39
CA SER A 201 13.71 6.75 4.35
C SER A 201 13.40 5.31 3.91
N ASN A 202 12.20 5.07 3.39
CA ASN A 202 11.77 3.74 2.95
C ASN A 202 12.60 3.18 1.78
N GLU A 203 13.11 4.03 0.89
CA GLU A 203 13.93 3.58 -0.25
C GLU A 203 15.29 3.05 0.22
N PHE A 204 15.90 3.73 1.19
CA PHE A 204 17.13 3.25 1.84
C PHE A 204 16.89 1.95 2.60
N GLN A 205 15.77 1.84 3.32
CA GLN A 205 15.40 0.60 4.00
C GLN A 205 15.20 -0.56 3.03
N GLU A 206 14.48 -0.32 1.92
CA GLU A 206 14.23 -1.33 0.90
C GLU A 206 15.52 -1.80 0.24
N LEU A 207 16.45 -0.88 -0.06
CA LEU A 207 17.78 -1.24 -0.54
C LEU A 207 18.58 -2.02 0.51
N ALA A 208 18.52 -1.64 1.78
CA ALA A 208 19.25 -2.34 2.86
C ALA A 208 18.81 -3.82 2.96
N ASN A 209 17.52 -4.09 2.80
CA ASN A 209 16.98 -5.45 2.80
C ASN A 209 17.48 -6.29 1.60
N LEU A 210 17.92 -5.64 0.52
CA LEU A 210 18.45 -6.30 -0.67
C LEU A 210 19.95 -6.43 -0.68
N ILE A 211 20.70 -5.77 0.19
CA ILE A 211 22.16 -5.92 0.22
C ILE A 211 22.53 -7.11 1.11
N GLU A 212 23.72 -7.69 0.94
CA GLU A 212 24.23 -8.74 1.83
C GLU A 212 25.29 -8.19 2.76
N ASP A 213 26.24 -7.42 2.21
CA ASP A 213 27.31 -6.73 2.92
C ASP A 213 26.79 -5.88 4.09
N GLU A 214 27.20 -6.25 5.30
CA GLU A 214 26.76 -5.60 6.54
C GLU A 214 27.20 -4.13 6.62
N ARG A 215 28.36 -3.76 6.06
CA ARG A 215 28.85 -2.36 6.05
C ARG A 215 27.86 -1.47 5.32
N TYR A 216 27.44 -1.88 4.13
CA TYR A 216 26.45 -1.13 3.35
C TYR A 216 25.05 -1.18 3.97
N LYS A 217 24.63 -2.30 4.57
CA LYS A 217 23.36 -2.38 5.31
C LYS A 217 23.29 -1.38 6.45
N ILE A 218 24.33 -1.35 7.29
CA ILE A 218 24.45 -0.42 8.41
C ILE A 218 24.33 1.01 7.89
N ALA A 219 25.11 1.35 6.86
CA ALA A 219 25.12 2.69 6.32
C ALA A 219 23.74 3.14 5.79
N LEU A 220 23.05 2.26 5.07
CA LEU A 220 21.70 2.50 4.56
C LEU A 220 20.66 2.62 5.68
N LEU A 221 20.74 1.80 6.73
CA LEU A 221 19.83 1.87 7.87
C LEU A 221 20.05 3.16 8.67
N CYS A 222 21.30 3.57 8.92
CA CYS A 222 21.60 4.88 9.50
C CYS A 222 20.97 6.01 8.67
N LYS A 223 21.08 5.93 7.33
CA LYS A 223 20.46 6.94 6.46
C LYS A 223 18.93 6.89 6.49
N ALA A 224 18.34 5.69 6.55
CA ALA A 224 16.90 5.54 6.70
C ALA A 224 16.39 6.14 8.02
N ILE A 225 17.10 5.91 9.14
CA ILE A 225 16.76 6.44 10.46
C ILE A 225 16.83 7.97 10.49
N THR A 226 17.88 8.56 9.91
CA THR A 226 18.05 10.02 9.87
C THR A 226 17.00 10.74 9.02
N LEU A 227 16.49 10.10 7.97
CA LEU A 227 15.46 10.66 7.09
C LEU A 227 14.03 10.44 7.59
N GLN A 228 13.81 9.46 8.47
CA GLN A 228 12.48 9.18 9.01
C GLN A 228 12.12 10.22 10.07
N ARG A 229 11.05 10.98 9.88
CA ARG A 229 10.69 12.03 10.86
C ARG A 229 9.99 11.47 12.09
N ASP A 230 9.12 10.48 11.90
CA ASP A 230 8.26 9.95 12.95
C ASP A 230 8.96 8.76 13.67
N GLU A 231 9.22 8.92 14.97
CA GLU A 231 9.90 7.90 15.80
C GLU A 231 9.15 6.56 15.80
N LYS A 232 7.82 6.55 15.65
CA LYS A 232 7.04 5.30 15.59
C LYS A 232 7.45 4.41 14.42
N PHE A 233 8.01 5.00 13.35
CA PHE A 233 8.52 4.28 12.19
C PHE A 233 10.03 4.02 12.26
N ARG A 234 10.77 4.68 13.17
CA ARG A 234 12.21 4.43 13.39
C ARG A 234 12.46 3.17 14.19
N GLN A 235 11.61 2.83 15.14
CA GLN A 235 11.81 1.70 16.06
C GLN A 235 12.27 0.40 15.37
N ARG A 236 11.68 0.02 14.23
CA ARG A 236 12.03 -1.23 13.54
C ARG A 236 13.40 -1.11 12.88
N LEU A 237 13.70 0.04 12.27
CA LEU A 237 15.01 0.33 11.69
C LEU A 237 16.11 0.29 12.74
N ARG A 238 15.86 0.94 13.90
CA ARG A 238 16.79 0.98 15.03
C ARG A 238 17.06 -0.40 15.58
N PHE A 239 16.02 -1.23 15.74
CA PHE A 239 16.21 -2.61 16.19
C PHE A 239 17.06 -3.43 15.22
N THR A 240 16.77 -3.37 13.92
CA THR A 240 17.58 -4.07 12.91
C THR A 240 19.02 -3.55 12.87
N LEU A 241 19.22 -2.24 13.04
CA LEU A 241 20.57 -1.66 13.14
C LEU A 241 21.29 -2.14 14.41
N ALA A 242 20.61 -2.22 15.55
CA ALA A 242 21.16 -2.73 16.80
C ALA A 242 21.61 -4.19 16.66
N GLU A 243 20.83 -5.04 15.98
CA GLU A 243 21.19 -6.44 15.73
C GLU A 243 22.48 -6.56 14.90
N LEU A 244 22.64 -5.73 13.87
CA LEU A 244 23.86 -5.68 13.05
C LEU A 244 25.06 -5.17 13.85
N LEU A 245 24.87 -4.11 14.62
CA LEU A 245 25.92 -3.50 15.44
C LEU A 245 26.32 -4.37 16.63
N PHE A 246 25.48 -5.29 17.10
CA PHE A 246 25.79 -6.12 18.29
C PHE A 246 27.14 -6.85 18.19
N ARG A 247 27.55 -7.25 16.97
CA ARG A 247 28.84 -7.91 16.72
C ARG A 247 30.00 -6.95 16.46
N GLN A 248 29.71 -5.72 16.04
CA GLN A 248 30.72 -4.75 15.57
C GLN A 248 31.02 -3.67 16.61
N ASP A 249 29.96 -3.17 17.26
CA ASP A 249 30.01 -2.15 18.30
C ASP A 249 28.81 -2.29 19.25
N LYS A 250 29.05 -2.93 20.40
CA LYS A 250 28.02 -3.16 21.40
C LYS A 250 27.46 -1.87 22.02
N ALA A 251 28.27 -0.80 22.12
CA ALA A 251 27.84 0.46 22.73
C ALA A 251 26.85 1.20 21.82
N ARG A 252 27.07 1.17 20.51
CA ARG A 252 26.12 1.69 19.51
C ARG A 252 24.89 0.79 19.37
N ALA A 253 25.07 -0.53 19.42
CA ALA A 253 23.95 -1.46 19.46
C ALA A 253 23.02 -1.19 20.66
N ARG A 254 23.60 -0.94 21.84
CA ARG A 254 22.86 -0.56 23.04
C ARG A 254 22.10 0.74 22.85
N TYR A 255 22.74 1.77 22.30
CA TYR A 255 22.11 3.05 22.01
C TYR A 255 20.85 2.89 21.14
N GLU A 256 20.97 2.17 20.03
CA GLU A 256 19.86 1.96 19.09
C GLU A 256 18.72 1.16 19.69
N LEU A 257 19.06 0.13 20.47
CA LEU A 257 18.07 -0.68 21.18
C LEU A 257 17.33 0.14 22.24
N ASP A 258 18.03 0.95 23.03
CA ASP A 258 17.40 1.79 24.06
C ASP A 258 16.40 2.78 23.44
N LYS A 259 16.80 3.48 22.37
CA LYS A 259 15.89 4.38 21.61
C LYS A 259 14.70 3.62 21.02
N CYS A 260 14.91 2.41 20.52
CA CYS A 260 13.83 1.56 20.02
C CYS A 260 12.83 1.20 21.13
N LEU A 261 13.32 0.74 22.27
CA LEU A 261 12.50 0.32 23.41
C LEU A 261 11.73 1.50 24.01
N GLU A 262 12.36 2.68 24.11
CA GLU A 262 11.70 3.91 24.56
C GLU A 262 10.54 4.28 23.64
N ALA A 263 10.78 4.36 22.32
CA ALA A 263 9.75 4.68 21.33
C ALA A 263 8.59 3.66 21.36
N ARG A 264 8.89 2.37 21.56
CA ARG A 264 7.87 1.31 21.70
C ARG A 264 6.99 1.51 22.92
N ARG A 265 7.58 1.78 24.08
CA ARG A 265 6.85 2.01 25.34
C ARG A 265 5.94 3.22 25.22
N GLN A 266 6.44 4.33 24.68
CA GLN A 266 5.66 5.55 24.45
C GLN A 266 4.46 5.31 23.51
N ALA A 267 4.64 4.48 22.48
CA ALA A 267 3.59 4.15 21.52
C ALA A 267 2.66 3.00 21.99
N GLY A 268 2.87 2.43 23.17
CA GLY A 268 2.10 1.29 23.68
C GLY A 268 2.30 -0.02 22.90
N TYR A 269 3.43 -0.16 22.19
CA TYR A 269 3.73 -1.37 21.44
C TYR A 269 4.42 -2.44 22.30
N THR A 270 4.06 -3.70 22.07
CA THR A 270 4.66 -4.85 22.76
C THR A 270 6.17 -4.94 22.52
N ILE A 271 6.96 -5.14 23.57
CA ILE A 271 8.38 -5.45 23.45
C ILE A 271 8.52 -6.94 23.15
N THR A 272 9.20 -7.29 22.06
CA THR A 272 9.35 -8.69 21.62
C THR A 272 10.39 -9.43 22.45
N TRP A 273 10.32 -10.76 22.47
CA TRP A 273 11.34 -11.60 23.12
C TRP A 273 12.74 -11.37 22.56
N ALA A 274 12.88 -11.21 21.24
CA ALA A 274 14.17 -10.91 20.61
C ALA A 274 14.78 -9.59 21.12
N MET A 275 13.95 -8.56 21.30
CA MET A 275 14.38 -7.29 21.89
C MET A 275 14.80 -7.43 23.35
N GLN A 276 14.05 -8.21 24.14
CA GLN A 276 14.39 -8.49 25.55
C GLN A 276 15.71 -9.26 25.66
N ASN A 277 15.91 -10.27 24.82
CA ASN A 277 17.12 -11.07 24.79
C ASN A 277 18.35 -10.22 24.40
N LEU A 278 18.21 -9.36 23.40
CA LEU A 278 19.29 -8.43 23.02
C LEU A 278 19.57 -7.42 24.14
N ALA A 279 18.53 -6.92 24.82
CA ALA A 279 18.69 -6.00 25.95
C ALA A 279 19.42 -6.67 27.13
N ALA A 280 19.08 -7.91 27.45
CA ALA A 280 19.77 -8.70 28.48
C ALA A 280 21.25 -8.93 28.12
N SER A 281 21.53 -9.23 26.84
CA SER A 281 22.90 -9.40 26.33
C SER A 281 23.74 -8.12 26.37
N LEU A 282 23.10 -6.97 26.51
CA LEU A 282 23.72 -5.64 26.57
C LEU A 282 23.54 -4.99 27.95
N SER A 283 23.21 -5.74 29.02
CA SER A 283 22.90 -5.17 30.34
C SER A 283 24.06 -4.35 30.92
N GLU A 284 25.28 -4.85 30.78
CA GLU A 284 26.51 -4.24 31.30
C GLU A 284 27.19 -3.27 30.32
N VAL A 285 26.55 -3.00 29.17
CA VAL A 285 27.13 -2.13 28.14
C VAL A 285 26.56 -0.72 28.28
N ASN A 286 27.44 0.25 28.47
CA ASN A 286 27.05 1.65 28.43
C ASN A 286 26.84 2.11 26.97
N PRO A 287 25.70 2.75 26.64
CA PRO A 287 25.47 3.27 25.30
C PRO A 287 26.42 4.43 24.99
N VAL A 288 26.73 4.63 23.71
CA VAL A 288 27.38 5.87 23.26
C VAL A 288 26.46 7.08 23.49
N SER A 289 27.05 8.27 23.49
CA SER A 289 26.25 9.51 23.60
C SER A 289 25.49 9.81 22.31
N ASP A 290 24.40 10.60 22.41
CA ASP A 290 23.64 11.09 21.25
C ASP A 290 24.55 11.83 20.22
N ALA A 291 25.59 12.53 20.70
CA ALA A 291 26.53 13.25 19.84
C ALA A 291 27.44 12.29 19.07
N ALA A 292 27.94 11.24 19.75
CA ALA A 292 28.76 10.20 19.13
C ALA A 292 27.96 9.39 18.08
N GLU A 293 26.69 9.07 18.36
CA GLU A 293 25.86 8.37 17.39
C GLU A 293 25.53 9.24 16.16
N LYS A 294 25.24 10.53 16.37
CA LYS A 294 25.03 11.46 15.25
C LYS A 294 26.28 11.62 14.39
N ALA A 295 27.47 11.60 15.00
CA ALA A 295 28.74 11.61 14.25
C ALA A 295 28.88 10.33 13.42
N PHE A 296 28.61 9.17 14.02
CA PHE A 296 28.61 7.89 13.32
C PHE A 296 27.66 7.87 12.11
N TYR A 297 26.42 8.35 12.25
CA TYR A 297 25.50 8.47 11.12
C TYR A 297 26.05 9.33 9.97
N ARG A 298 26.81 10.40 10.28
CA ARG A 298 27.43 11.26 9.27
C ARG A 298 28.58 10.56 8.55
N GLU A 299 29.39 9.80 9.28
CA GLU A 299 30.45 8.96 8.70
C GLU A 299 29.86 7.94 7.73
N GLN A 300 28.73 7.31 8.10
CA GLN A 300 28.02 6.37 7.24
C GLN A 300 27.48 7.00 5.93
N GLU A 301 27.29 8.32 5.86
CA GLU A 301 26.88 8.97 4.61
C GLU A 301 27.93 8.83 3.49
N ILE A 302 29.21 8.70 3.84
CA ILE A 302 30.29 8.49 2.87
C ILE A 302 30.15 7.09 2.25
N VAL A 303 29.89 6.09 3.09
CA VAL A 303 29.66 4.70 2.66
C VAL A 303 28.40 4.58 1.79
N VAL A 304 27.34 5.32 2.12
CA VAL A 304 26.13 5.40 1.29
C VAL A 304 26.44 5.99 -0.09
N LYS A 305 27.27 7.04 -0.17
CA LYS A 305 27.66 7.64 -1.46
C LYS A 305 28.48 6.66 -2.30
N GLU A 306 29.44 5.95 -1.69
CA GLU A 306 30.24 4.90 -2.33
C GLU A 306 29.36 3.83 -2.99
N LEU A 307 28.24 3.46 -2.35
CA LEU A 307 27.32 2.45 -2.86
C LEU A 307 26.42 2.94 -4.00
N ILE A 308 26.07 4.23 -4.02
CA ILE A 308 25.11 4.82 -4.97
C ILE A 308 25.80 5.28 -6.27
N LEU A 309 27.06 5.73 -6.17
CA LEU A 309 27.91 6.07 -7.31
C LEU A 309 28.26 4.81 -8.13
#